data_AF-A0A1C7NHV3-F1
#
_entry.id   AF-A0A1C7NHV3-F1
#
_cell.length_a   1.000
_cell.length_b   1.000
_cell.length_c   1.000
_cell.angle_alpha   90.00
_cell.angle_beta   90.00
_cell.angle_gamma   90.00
#
_symmetry.space_group_name_H-M   'P 1'
#
loop_
_entity.id
_entity.type
_entity.pdbx_description
1 polymer ?
#
loop_
_entity_poly.entity_id
_entity_poly.type
_entity_poly.pdbx_seq_one_letter_code
_entity_poly.pdbx_strand_id
1 'polypeptide(L)'
;METYCSIQNQLLETQTNAADVNTSVTSSPDMEEVDASAPVHSIAVRQRFDWTPPEELAGMLNLKQSPFISSPMNDTQRRELIESYPPMRTMDY
;
A
#
# COMPACT_ATOMS: atom_id res chain seq x y z
N MET A 1 19.42 -14.41 24.46
CA MET A 1 19.94 -13.24 23.70
C MET A 1 20.76 -13.70 22.49
N GLU A 2 20.43 -14.86 21.91
CA GLU A 2 21.27 -15.53 20.89
C GLU A 2 20.62 -15.50 19.49
N THR A 3 19.32 -15.26 19.42
CA THR A 3 18.54 -15.22 18.16
C THR A 3 18.82 -13.97 17.33
N TYR A 4 19.09 -12.83 17.99
CA TYR A 4 19.34 -11.56 17.31
C TYR A 4 20.65 -11.57 16.50
N CYS A 5 21.68 -12.25 17.03
CA CYS A 5 22.98 -12.36 16.36
C CYS A 5 22.90 -13.27 15.12
N SER A 6 22.08 -14.34 15.18
CA SER A 6 21.81 -15.21 14.04
C SER A 6 21.12 -14.46 12.89
N ILE A 7 20.11 -13.64 13.20
CA ILE A 7 19.39 -12.84 12.20
C ILE A 7 20.32 -11.81 11.55
N GLN A 8 21.22 -11.18 12.32
CA GLN A 8 22.19 -10.24 11.76
C GLN A 8 23.21 -10.91 10.84
N ASN A 9 23.69 -12.11 11.18
CA ASN A 9 24.62 -12.85 10.32
C ASN A 9 23.94 -13.28 9.01
N GLN A 10 22.66 -13.68 9.06
CA GLN A 10 21.90 -14.03 7.86
C GLN A 10 21.69 -12.83 6.90
N LEU A 11 21.50 -11.63 7.44
CA LEU A 11 21.40 -10.38 6.65
C LEU A 11 22.74 -9.93 6.05
N LEU A 12 23.85 -10.29 6.69
CA LEU A 12 25.19 -9.97 6.19
C LEU A 12 25.62 -10.95 5.11
N GLU A 13 25.37 -12.25 5.28
CA GLU A 13 25.65 -13.30 4.30
C GLU A 13 24.83 -13.16 3.02
N THR A 14 23.60 -12.64 3.10
CA THR A 14 22.77 -12.39 1.91
C THR A 14 23.27 -11.20 1.08
N GLN A 15 23.98 -10.24 1.69
CA GLN A 15 24.57 -9.10 0.96
C GLN A 15 25.89 -9.44 0.25
N THR A 16 26.72 -10.34 0.80
CA THR A 16 28.02 -10.67 0.20
C THR A 16 27.92 -11.63 -0.98
N ASN A 17 26.84 -12.43 -1.06
CA ASN A 17 26.60 -13.35 -2.17
C ASN A 17 25.99 -12.70 -3.42
N ALA A 18 25.68 -11.40 -3.39
CA ALA A 18 25.10 -10.66 -4.52
C ALA A 18 26.13 -10.13 -5.53
N ALA A 19 27.44 -10.30 -5.26
CA ALA A 19 28.49 -9.75 -6.11
C ALA A 19 28.96 -10.69 -7.25
N ASP A 20 28.68 -11.99 -7.19
CA ASP A 20 29.18 -12.92 -8.21
C ASP A 20 28.18 -14.05 -8.52
N VAL A 21 28.03 -14.33 -9.82
CA VAL A 21 27.27 -15.43 -10.46
C VAL A 21 25.83 -15.11 -10.91
N ASN A 22 25.77 -14.23 -11.91
CA ASN A 22 25.20 -14.45 -13.25
C ASN A 22 23.96 -15.35 -13.47
N THR A 23 22.99 -14.77 -14.20
CA THR A 23 21.96 -15.38 -15.07
C THR A 23 20.83 -16.21 -14.42
N SER A 24 19.69 -15.56 -14.17
CA SER A 24 18.40 -15.92 -14.81
C SER A 24 17.27 -14.96 -14.37
N VAL A 25 16.84 -14.11 -15.31
CA VAL A 25 15.53 -13.44 -15.44
C VAL A 25 14.73 -13.17 -14.14
N THR A 26 14.88 -11.98 -13.55
CA THR A 26 13.75 -11.29 -12.92
C THR A 26 14.01 -9.80 -13.03
N SER A 27 13.34 -9.14 -13.99
CA SER A 27 13.34 -7.69 -14.12
C SER A 27 12.64 -7.11 -12.88
N SER A 28 13.39 -6.67 -11.88
CA SER A 28 12.87 -5.74 -10.89
C SER A 28 12.53 -4.43 -11.63
N PRO A 29 11.31 -3.87 -11.48
CA PRO A 29 11.03 -2.58 -12.08
C PRO A 29 11.90 -1.55 -11.37
N ASP A 30 12.77 -0.91 -12.16
CA ASP A 30 13.56 0.24 -11.76
C ASP A 30 12.58 1.32 -11.30
N MET A 31 12.71 1.80 -10.06
CA MET A 31 11.93 2.95 -9.60
C MET A 31 12.57 4.18 -10.23
N GLU A 32 12.08 4.57 -11.41
CA GLU A 32 12.52 5.77 -12.10
C GLU A 32 12.36 7.01 -11.21
N GLU A 33 13.39 7.85 -11.20
CA GLU A 33 13.38 9.16 -10.56
C GLU A 33 12.24 10.01 -11.14
N VAL A 34 11.27 10.38 -10.29
CA VAL A 34 10.08 11.12 -10.73
C VAL A 34 10.48 12.54 -11.13
N ASP A 35 10.48 12.82 -12.43
CA ASP A 35 10.59 14.16 -12.98
C ASP A 35 9.43 15.04 -12.46
N ALA A 36 9.75 16.06 -11.66
CA ALA A 36 8.78 16.97 -11.06
C ALA A 36 8.02 17.84 -12.09
N SER A 37 8.40 17.77 -13.37
CA SER A 37 7.68 18.35 -14.51
C SER A 37 6.52 17.49 -15.02
N ALA A 38 6.38 16.24 -14.56
CA ALA A 38 5.38 15.32 -15.10
C ALA A 38 3.94 15.79 -14.79
N PRO A 39 2.99 15.62 -15.73
CA PRO A 39 1.58 15.92 -15.49
C PRO A 39 1.09 15.22 -14.22
N VAL A 40 0.49 16.00 -13.30
CA VAL A 40 -0.02 15.54 -11.98
C VAL A 40 -1.14 14.49 -12.09
N HIS A 41 -1.57 14.18 -13.31
CA HIS A 41 -2.61 13.21 -13.60
C HIS A 41 -1.99 12.12 -14.46
N SER A 42 -1.75 10.96 -13.85
CA SER A 42 -1.32 9.76 -14.56
C SER A 42 -2.36 9.38 -15.61
N ILE A 43 -2.08 9.64 -16.88
CA ILE A 43 -2.86 9.13 -18.03
C ILE A 43 -2.48 7.67 -18.37
N ALA A 44 -1.57 7.09 -17.61
CA ALA A 44 -1.12 5.72 -17.78
C ALA A 44 -2.16 4.72 -17.25
N VAL A 45 -2.27 3.58 -17.96
CA VAL A 45 -2.98 2.40 -17.48
C VAL A 45 -2.28 1.90 -16.22
N ARG A 46 -2.95 1.97 -15.07
CA ARG A 46 -2.41 1.45 -13.81
C ARG A 46 -2.23 -0.05 -13.94
N GLN A 47 -1.04 -0.54 -13.63
CA GLN A 47 -0.81 -1.98 -13.51
C GLN A 47 -1.73 -2.53 -12.43
N ARG A 48 -2.49 -3.57 -12.78
CA ARG A 48 -3.34 -4.27 -11.82
C ARG A 48 -2.49 -5.35 -11.17
N PHE A 49 -2.27 -5.21 -9.86
CA PHE A 49 -1.67 -6.24 -9.06
C PHE A 49 -2.78 -6.99 -8.33
N ASP A 50 -3.16 -8.15 -8.86
CA ASP A 50 -4.04 -9.09 -8.17
C ASP A 50 -3.22 -9.81 -7.10
N TRP A 51 -2.83 -9.07 -6.06
CA TRP A 51 -2.07 -9.62 -4.95
C TRP A 51 -3.01 -10.26 -3.94
N THR A 52 -2.79 -11.55 -3.67
CA THR A 52 -3.45 -12.25 -2.56
C THR A 52 -2.45 -12.34 -1.40
N PRO A 53 -2.77 -11.80 -0.21
CA PRO A 53 -1.88 -11.88 0.93
C PRO A 53 -1.75 -13.33 1.43
N PRO A 54 -0.56 -13.76 1.89
CA PRO A 54 -0.41 -15.01 2.64
C PRO A 54 -1.33 -15.04 3.87
N GLU A 55 -1.81 -16.22 4.26
CA GLU A 55 -2.81 -16.40 5.34
C GLU A 55 -2.39 -15.75 6.67
N GLU A 56 -1.11 -15.94 7.05
CA GLU A 56 -0.54 -15.34 8.27
C GLU A 56 -0.60 -13.81 8.24
N LEU A 57 -0.18 -13.22 7.11
CA LEU A 57 -0.17 -11.77 6.93
C LEU A 57 -1.58 -11.20 6.85
N ALA A 58 -2.50 -11.91 6.19
CA ALA A 58 -3.91 -11.56 6.15
C ALA A 58 -4.55 -11.55 7.55
N GLY A 59 -4.16 -12.51 8.41
CA GLY A 59 -4.57 -12.58 9.80
C GLY A 59 -3.98 -11.45 10.65
N MET A 60 -2.67 -11.21 10.56
CA MET A 60 -1.98 -10.14 11.30
C MET A 60 -2.53 -8.75 11.00
N LEU A 61 -2.82 -8.48 9.73
CA LEU A 61 -3.37 -7.20 9.26
C LEU A 61 -4.90 -7.16 9.27
N ASN A 62 -5.54 -8.26 9.72
CA ASN A 62 -6.98 -8.39 9.80
C ASN A 62 -7.72 -8.04 8.48
N LEU A 63 -7.08 -8.35 7.34
CA LEU A 63 -7.57 -8.00 6.00
C LEU A 63 -8.85 -8.74 5.61
N LYS A 64 -9.18 -9.80 6.35
CA LYS A 64 -10.42 -10.56 6.17
C LYS A 64 -11.63 -9.89 6.81
N GLN A 65 -11.42 -8.89 7.67
CA GLN A 65 -12.51 -8.16 8.27
C GLN A 65 -13.10 -7.18 7.25
N SER A 66 -14.44 -7.03 7.28
CA SER A 66 -15.11 -5.96 6.55
C SER A 66 -14.52 -4.60 6.97
N PRO A 67 -14.11 -3.74 6.02
CA PRO A 67 -13.68 -2.39 6.35
C PRO A 67 -14.84 -1.54 6.90
N PHE A 68 -16.09 -1.93 6.62
CA PHE A 68 -17.27 -1.28 7.14
C PHE A 68 -17.68 -1.94 8.46
N ILE A 69 -17.39 -1.23 9.55
CA ILE A 69 -17.75 -1.61 10.92
C ILE A 69 -19.06 -0.98 11.39
N SER A 70 -19.54 0.06 10.69
CA SER A 70 -20.75 0.79 11.04
C SER A 70 -21.97 0.22 10.34
N SER A 71 -23.12 0.27 11.02
CA SER A 71 -24.40 0.02 10.37
C SER A 71 -24.68 1.05 9.28
N PRO A 72 -25.40 0.69 8.20
CA PRO A 72 -25.85 1.63 7.19
C PRO A 72 -26.63 2.79 7.83
N MET A 73 -26.29 4.01 7.43
CA MET A 73 -26.94 5.23 7.93
C MET A 73 -28.26 5.46 7.17
N ASN A 74 -29.31 5.89 7.87
CA ASN A 74 -30.56 6.24 7.21
C ASN A 74 -30.43 7.56 6.41
N ASP A 75 -31.36 7.86 5.51
CA ASP A 75 -31.25 9.01 4.62
C ASP A 75 -31.26 10.38 5.34
N THR A 76 -31.93 10.48 6.49
CA THR A 76 -31.97 11.71 7.28
C THR A 76 -30.60 11.98 7.90
N GLN A 77 -30.04 11.00 8.61
CA GLN A 77 -28.68 11.05 9.17
C GLN A 77 -27.64 11.25 8.05
N ARG A 78 -27.84 10.53 6.91
CA ARG A 78 -27.38 10.81 5.54
C ARG A 78 -27.02 12.28 5.34
N ARG A 79 -28.11 13.02 5.26
CA ARG A 79 -28.17 14.42 4.85
C ARG A 79 -27.57 15.34 5.90
N GLU A 80 -27.89 15.12 7.17
CA GLU A 80 -27.35 15.92 8.27
C GLU A 80 -25.82 15.87 8.32
N LEU A 81 -25.20 14.69 8.14
CA LEU A 81 -23.75 14.57 8.09
C LEU A 81 -23.15 15.38 6.94
N ILE A 82 -23.75 15.28 5.75
CA ILE A 82 -23.31 15.99 4.54
C ILE A 82 -23.41 17.51 4.75
N GLU A 83 -24.54 18.01 5.24
CA GLU A 83 -24.77 19.44 5.50
C GLU A 83 -23.89 19.99 6.64
N SER A 84 -23.46 19.12 7.56
CA SER A 84 -22.54 19.47 8.63
C SER A 84 -21.08 19.61 8.17
N TYR A 85 -20.75 19.15 6.95
CA TYR A 85 -19.38 19.07 6.47
C TYR A 85 -18.80 20.48 6.24
N PRO A 86 -17.76 20.90 7.00
CA PRO A 86 -17.32 22.30 7.02
C PRO A 86 -16.96 22.88 5.64
N PRO A 87 -16.26 22.16 4.74
CA PRO A 87 -15.96 22.65 3.39
C PRO A 87 -17.18 22.97 2.53
N MET A 88 -18.33 22.33 2.77
CA MET A 88 -19.54 22.59 1.99
C MET A 88 -20.34 23.77 2.51
N ARG A 89 -20.13 24.19 3.77
CA ARG A 89 -20.84 25.34 4.35
C ARG A 89 -20.45 26.68 3.72
N THR A 90 -19.31 26.76 3.05
CA THR A 90 -18.78 27.99 2.47
C THR A 90 -18.81 27.99 0.94
N MET A 91 -19.46 27.00 0.32
CA MET A 91 -19.66 27.00 -1.13
C MET A 91 -20.90 27.82 -1.48
N ASP A 92 -20.68 29.10 -1.78
CA ASP A 92 -21.68 29.96 -2.43
C ASP A 92 -21.79 29.53 -3.91
N TYR A 93 -22.99 29.13 -4.34
CA TYR A 93 -23.34 28.79 -5.73
C TYR A 93 -24.02 29.96 -6.44
#